data_AF-A0A8H7CRD3-F1
#
_entry.id   AF-A0A8H7CRD3-F1
#
_cell.length_a   1.000
_cell.length_b   1.000
_cell.length_c   1.000
_cell.angle_alpha   90.00
_cell.angle_beta   90.00
_cell.angle_gamma   90.00
#
_symmetry.space_group_name_H-M   'P 1'
#
loop_
_entity.id
_entity.type
_entity.pdbx_description
1 polymer ?
#
loop_
_entity_poly.entity_id
_entity_poly.type
_entity_poly.pdbx_seq_one_letter_code
_entity_poly.pdbx_strand_id
1 'polypeptide(L)'
;MEAQLRELIPFLRDRNPQVRQIALSNLLPQTPKDSPHRNIFFTGLQSGGLQKSKENDIVRDLKLLCRDQLSVAHDAFRALVNLSDSPMLVATLSEPAFLTFIVSYIINPQSILADLASMLLSNLTASSAACGTVLSLNVDIISEPTFPNSFYPPQSRCATAVAPTPYPDGEARVVLALPLLVDAFVQGAETDGGGDASTRIRKGNLHFLASVFANLTTSPAGRNFFLGPRAPNVLDSNGSPEYPLAKLVPFTEHKDTIRRGGVASTIKNCAFHAPGHRAILSPDSINVSVSPSTSAAPGIDALPYLLLPLAGPEELDLEDQEKLPDALQFLPPTKVREPDAAIRLIHVETLLLLCHTRWGRDYLREHGVYEIVRAAHENETVDKISEHIERLVSLLKGDEPEVEPSDGDLPAEVETHAADVVSDDEDNRIDEV
;
A
#
# COMPACT_ATOMS: atom_id res chain seq x y z
N MET A 1 31.37 1.94 30.22
CA MET A 1 30.30 2.55 29.39
C MET A 1 29.06 1.67 29.34
N GLU A 2 29.13 0.40 28.91
CA GLU A 2 27.94 -0.47 28.86
C GLU A 2 27.20 -0.64 30.21
N ALA A 3 27.92 -0.86 31.31
CA ALA A 3 27.30 -0.96 32.65
C ALA A 3 26.53 0.31 33.05
N GLN A 4 27.08 1.49 32.73
CA GLN A 4 26.45 2.79 33.00
C GLN A 4 25.18 2.97 32.14
N LEU A 5 25.18 2.50 30.90
CA LEU A 5 23.99 2.52 30.05
C LEU A 5 22.89 1.60 30.60
N ARG A 6 23.27 0.45 31.18
CA ARG A 6 22.31 -0.46 31.83
C ARG A 6 21.68 0.15 33.08
N GLU A 7 22.41 0.99 33.81
CA GLU A 7 21.87 1.76 34.95
C GLU A 7 20.80 2.77 34.54
N LEU A 8 20.73 3.15 33.26
CA LEU A 8 19.69 4.06 32.75
C LEU A 8 18.33 3.39 32.55
N ILE A 9 18.29 2.07 32.38
CA ILE A 9 17.09 1.33 32.00
C ILE A 9 15.93 1.52 33.00
N PRO A 10 16.13 1.43 34.33
CA PRO A 10 15.03 1.64 35.28
C PRO A 10 14.39 3.03 35.19
N PHE A 11 15.15 4.06 34.77
CA PHE A 11 14.65 5.43 34.64
C PHE A 11 13.71 5.62 33.43
N LEU A 12 13.63 4.66 32.50
CA LEU A 12 12.60 4.64 31.47
C LEU A 12 11.18 4.48 32.06
N ARG A 13 11.06 4.03 33.31
CA ARG A 13 9.79 3.86 34.03
C ARG A 13 9.52 4.93 35.08
N ASP A 14 10.37 5.95 35.16
CA ASP A 14 10.25 7.00 36.17
C ASP A 14 8.91 7.76 36.02
N ARG A 15 8.33 8.25 37.11
CA ARG A 15 7.07 9.01 37.06
C ARG A 15 7.27 10.37 36.38
N ASN A 16 8.46 10.96 36.51
CA ASN A 16 8.80 12.24 35.90
C ASN A 16 9.16 12.07 34.41
N PRO A 17 8.39 12.66 33.48
CA PRO A 17 8.69 12.59 32.05
C PRO A 17 10.07 13.12 31.67
N GLN A 18 10.60 14.10 32.42
CA GLN A 18 11.94 14.64 32.18
C GLN A 18 13.03 13.60 32.48
N VAL A 19 12.84 12.78 33.51
CA VAL A 19 13.78 11.69 33.86
C VAL A 19 13.76 10.63 32.76
N ARG A 20 12.57 10.24 32.30
CA ARG A 20 12.42 9.31 31.17
C ARG A 20 13.07 9.86 29.89
N GLN A 21 12.88 11.14 29.60
CA GLN A 21 13.49 11.82 28.46
C GLN A 21 15.01 11.80 28.54
N ILE A 22 15.60 12.16 29.69
CA ILE A 22 17.06 12.14 29.87
C ILE A 22 17.60 10.72 29.71
N ALA A 23 16.97 9.72 30.33
CA ALA A 23 17.37 8.32 30.20
C ALA A 23 17.33 7.86 28.73
N LEU A 24 16.22 8.10 28.04
CA LEU A 24 16.04 7.70 26.65
C LEU A 24 16.99 8.45 25.70
N SER A 25 17.21 9.74 25.89
CA SER A 25 18.14 10.53 25.06
C SER A 25 19.59 10.04 25.14
N ASN A 26 19.99 9.42 26.26
CA ASN A 26 21.31 8.79 26.41
C ASN A 26 21.37 7.37 25.82
N LEU A 27 20.23 6.67 25.78
CA LEU A 27 20.12 5.33 25.20
C LEU A 27 19.93 5.36 23.67
N LEU A 28 19.24 6.37 23.13
CA LEU A 28 18.90 6.48 21.71
C LEU A 28 20.12 6.41 20.78
N PRO A 29 21.25 7.11 21.05
CA PRO A 29 22.46 7.00 20.22
C PRO A 29 23.03 5.59 20.14
N GLN A 30 22.63 4.70 21.05
CA GLN A 30 23.08 3.32 21.07
C GLN A 30 22.20 2.36 20.24
N THR A 31 21.08 2.83 19.69
CA THR A 31 20.14 2.02 18.89
C THR A 31 20.51 1.79 17.42
N PRO A 32 21.21 2.70 16.70
CA PRO A 32 21.60 2.48 15.31
C PRO A 32 22.46 1.22 15.14
N LYS A 33 22.38 0.58 13.96
CA LYS A 33 23.02 -0.71 13.65
C LYS A 33 24.51 -0.79 14.02
N ASP A 34 25.26 0.28 13.78
CA ASP A 34 26.72 0.32 13.97
C ASP A 34 27.16 0.80 15.37
N SER A 35 26.22 0.99 16.30
CA SER A 35 26.52 1.43 17.65
C SER A 35 27.30 0.38 18.46
N PRO A 36 28.35 0.77 19.20
CA PRO A 36 29.18 -0.15 19.98
C PRO A 36 28.43 -0.83 21.14
N HIS A 37 27.37 -0.21 21.66
CA HIS A 37 26.60 -0.75 22.80
C HIS A 37 25.18 -1.19 22.44
N ARG A 38 24.90 -1.40 21.15
CA ARG A 38 23.58 -1.82 20.67
C ARG A 38 23.07 -3.13 21.30
N ASN A 39 23.98 -4.02 21.69
CA ASN A 39 23.65 -5.32 22.28
C ASN A 39 22.87 -5.25 23.61
N ILE A 40 22.86 -4.09 24.29
CA ILE A 40 22.06 -3.91 25.52
C ILE A 40 20.56 -4.12 25.27
N PHE A 41 20.07 -3.75 24.08
CA PHE A 41 18.65 -3.87 23.71
C PHE A 41 18.23 -5.32 23.45
N PHE A 42 19.18 -6.18 23.09
CA PHE A 42 18.94 -7.60 22.79
C PHE A 42 19.27 -8.54 23.97
N THR A 43 19.87 -8.02 25.04
CA THR A 43 20.26 -8.85 26.19
C THR A 43 19.02 -9.42 26.88
N GLY A 44 18.99 -10.73 27.14
CA GLY A 44 17.86 -11.39 27.80
C GLY A 44 16.75 -11.83 26.85
N LEU A 45 16.86 -11.53 25.54
CA LEU A 45 16.05 -12.20 24.52
C LEU A 45 16.56 -13.64 24.37
N GLN A 46 15.74 -14.62 24.77
CA GLN A 46 16.01 -16.02 24.47
C GLN A 46 15.37 -16.36 23.13
N SER A 47 16.21 -16.62 22.12
CA SER A 47 15.81 -17.21 20.85
C SER A 47 16.32 -18.64 20.79
N GLY A 48 15.55 -19.59 21.33
CA GLY A 48 15.87 -21.02 21.21
C GLY A 48 14.92 -21.92 21.99
N GLY A 49 14.22 -22.83 21.29
CA GLY A 49 13.41 -23.92 21.86
C GLY A 49 11.88 -23.70 21.85
N LEU A 50 11.14 -24.65 22.46
CA LEU A 50 9.68 -24.66 22.68
C LEU A 50 9.17 -23.59 23.67
N GLN A 51 10.04 -22.70 24.16
CA GLN A 51 9.68 -21.67 25.13
C GLN A 51 9.26 -20.37 24.43
N LYS A 52 8.20 -19.73 24.94
CA LYS A 52 7.71 -18.44 24.43
C LYS A 52 8.83 -17.40 24.50
N SER A 53 9.00 -16.63 23.42
CA SER A 53 9.91 -15.48 23.39
C SER A 53 9.61 -14.58 24.59
N LYS A 54 10.61 -14.40 25.47
CA LYS A 54 10.49 -13.50 26.61
C LYS A 54 10.97 -12.13 26.17
N GLU A 55 10.05 -11.16 26.18
CA GLU A 55 10.37 -9.76 25.93
C GLU A 55 11.40 -9.26 26.95
N ASN A 56 12.41 -8.53 26.47
CA ASN A 56 13.32 -7.79 27.33
C ASN A 56 12.63 -6.51 27.83
N ASP A 57 12.82 -6.22 29.12
CA ASP A 57 12.33 -5.07 29.84
C ASP A 57 12.49 -3.74 29.07
N ILE A 58 13.62 -3.53 28.40
CA ILE A 58 13.88 -2.29 27.64
C ILE A 58 12.92 -2.15 26.46
N VAL A 59 12.68 -3.22 25.71
CA VAL A 59 11.80 -3.21 24.52
C VAL A 59 10.37 -2.95 24.95
N ARG A 60 9.93 -3.59 26.05
CA ARG A 60 8.63 -3.32 26.67
C ARG A 60 8.48 -1.84 27.02
N ASP A 61 9.49 -1.27 27.66
CA ASP A 61 9.46 0.12 28.09
C ASP A 61 9.41 1.06 26.87
N LEU A 62 10.21 0.81 25.82
CA LEU A 62 10.15 1.58 24.58
C LEU A 62 8.75 1.57 23.93
N LYS A 63 8.07 0.42 23.87
CA LYS A 63 6.69 0.33 23.36
C LYS A 63 5.70 1.17 24.17
N LEU A 64 5.86 1.21 25.49
CA LEU A 64 5.02 2.02 26.37
C LEU A 64 5.31 3.51 26.18
N LEU A 65 6.59 3.88 26.05
CA LEU A 65 7.03 5.26 25.85
C LEU A 65 6.56 5.87 24.52
N CYS A 66 6.20 5.07 23.52
CA CYS A 66 5.50 5.59 22.32
C CYS A 66 4.18 6.32 22.64
N ARG A 67 3.57 6.09 23.82
CA ARG A 67 2.33 6.75 24.28
C ARG A 67 2.58 7.98 25.16
N ASP A 68 3.84 8.31 25.40
CA ASP A 68 4.26 9.40 26.28
C ASP A 68 4.14 10.78 25.61
N GLN A 69 4.55 11.83 26.33
CA GLN A 69 4.67 13.19 25.80
C GLN A 69 5.60 13.23 24.57
N LEU A 70 5.39 14.25 23.73
CA LEU A 70 5.98 14.33 22.40
C LEU A 70 7.47 14.01 22.32
N SER A 71 8.30 14.61 23.18
CA SER A 71 9.75 14.39 23.16
C SER A 71 10.15 12.94 23.42
N VAL A 72 9.54 12.33 24.43
CA VAL A 72 9.82 10.94 24.84
C VAL A 72 9.27 9.95 23.81
N ALA A 73 8.05 10.17 23.33
CA ALA A 73 7.43 9.32 22.31
C ALA A 73 8.20 9.36 20.99
N HIS A 74 8.67 10.54 20.57
CA HIS A 74 9.48 10.71 19.39
C HIS A 74 10.77 9.88 19.47
N ASP A 75 11.50 9.98 20.57
CA ASP A 75 12.73 9.22 20.77
C ASP A 75 12.47 7.73 20.90
N ALA A 76 11.32 7.34 21.48
CA ALA A 76 10.94 5.93 21.61
C ALA A 76 10.61 5.31 20.25
N PHE A 77 9.85 6.01 19.41
CA PHE A 77 9.61 5.57 18.04
C PHE A 77 10.91 5.46 17.24
N ARG A 78 11.81 6.45 17.33
CA ARG A 78 13.13 6.38 16.66
C ARG A 78 13.98 5.21 17.14
N ALA A 79 13.99 4.96 18.44
CA ALA A 79 14.68 3.80 19.00
C ALA A 79 14.11 2.50 18.43
N LEU A 80 12.78 2.34 18.39
CA LEU A 80 12.14 1.15 17.83
C LEU A 80 12.37 1.00 16.32
N VAL A 81 12.35 2.09 15.54
CA VAL A 81 12.70 2.08 14.11
C VAL A 81 14.13 1.57 13.89
N ASN A 82 15.09 2.07 14.67
CA ASN A 82 16.48 1.64 14.57
C ASN A 82 16.72 0.20 15.01
N LEU A 83 15.85 -0.33 15.87
CA LEU A 83 15.95 -1.68 16.44
C LEU A 83 15.15 -2.72 15.64
N SER A 84 14.15 -2.30 14.85
CA SER A 84 13.26 -3.19 14.10
C SER A 84 13.88 -3.82 12.86
N ASP A 85 15.10 -3.44 12.49
CA ASP A 85 15.93 -4.15 11.51
C ASP A 85 16.43 -5.52 12.03
N SER A 86 16.37 -5.75 13.35
CA SER A 86 16.85 -6.98 13.99
C SER A 86 15.77 -8.07 13.99
N PRO A 87 16.02 -9.25 13.36
CA PRO A 87 15.09 -10.37 13.39
C PRO A 87 14.72 -10.84 14.81
N MET A 88 15.59 -10.59 15.80
CA MET A 88 15.35 -10.97 17.20
C MET A 88 14.17 -10.22 17.82
N LEU A 89 13.82 -9.04 17.32
CA LEU A 89 12.75 -8.21 17.87
C LEU A 89 11.44 -8.32 17.11
N VAL A 90 11.44 -8.89 15.91
CA VAL A 90 10.25 -8.97 15.05
C VAL A 90 9.09 -9.62 15.78
N ALA A 91 9.30 -10.77 16.45
CA ALA A 91 8.22 -11.47 17.17
C ALA A 91 7.62 -10.62 18.30
N THR A 92 8.48 -9.95 19.08
CA THR A 92 8.06 -9.09 20.19
C THR A 92 7.36 -7.82 19.71
N LEU A 93 7.86 -7.19 18.64
CA LEU A 93 7.29 -5.97 18.07
C LEU A 93 6.07 -6.24 17.19
N SER A 94 5.84 -7.48 16.76
CA SER A 94 4.66 -7.88 15.99
C SER A 94 3.55 -8.48 16.86
N GLU A 95 3.63 -8.31 18.18
CA GLU A 95 2.56 -8.77 19.07
C GLU A 95 1.25 -8.02 18.76
N PRO A 96 0.08 -8.71 18.81
CA PRO A 96 -1.19 -8.10 18.43
C PRO A 96 -1.51 -6.80 19.17
N ALA A 97 -1.28 -6.73 20.48
CA ALA A 97 -1.60 -5.54 21.28
C ALA A 97 -0.78 -4.30 20.86
N PHE A 98 0.49 -4.48 20.52
CA PHE A 98 1.32 -3.38 20.04
C PHE A 98 0.97 -2.98 18.61
N LEU A 99 0.73 -3.96 17.72
CA LEU A 99 0.27 -3.67 16.35
C LEU A 99 -1.10 -2.99 16.32
N THR A 100 -2.05 -3.38 17.18
CA THR A 100 -3.33 -2.67 17.33
C THR A 100 -3.10 -1.20 17.67
N PHE A 101 -2.18 -0.89 18.58
CA PHE A 101 -1.82 0.51 18.88
C PHE A 101 -1.16 1.20 17.70
N ILE A 102 -0.13 0.61 17.08
CA ILE A 102 0.60 1.20 15.95
C ILE A 102 -0.35 1.51 14.80
N VAL A 103 -1.20 0.55 14.41
CA VAL A 103 -2.13 0.73 13.30
C VAL A 103 -3.23 1.73 13.67
N SER A 104 -3.81 1.66 14.87
CA SER A 104 -4.78 2.67 15.34
C SER A 104 -4.18 4.08 15.37
N TYR A 105 -2.91 4.19 15.76
CA TYR A 105 -2.17 5.44 15.80
C TYR A 105 -1.91 5.99 14.39
N ILE A 106 -1.57 5.15 13.41
CA ILE A 106 -1.36 5.57 12.00
C ILE A 106 -2.66 6.02 11.33
N ILE A 107 -3.78 5.32 11.57
CA ILE A 107 -5.06 5.67 10.96
C ILE A 107 -5.69 6.91 11.59
N ASN A 108 -5.28 7.30 12.81
CA ASN A 108 -5.74 8.53 13.45
C ASN A 108 -5.11 9.77 12.78
N PRO A 109 -5.90 10.64 12.12
CA PRO A 109 -5.40 11.85 11.46
C PRO A 109 -4.67 12.84 12.38
N GLN A 110 -4.99 12.82 13.68
CA GLN A 110 -4.47 13.77 14.67
C GLN A 110 -3.15 13.33 15.32
N SER A 111 -2.67 12.11 15.03
CA SER A 111 -1.42 11.57 15.53
C SER A 111 -0.21 12.37 15.03
N ILE A 112 0.55 12.93 15.97
CA ILE A 112 1.70 13.80 15.66
C ILE A 112 2.88 13.02 15.06
N LEU A 113 3.09 11.77 15.50
CA LEU A 113 4.26 10.96 15.13
C LEU A 113 3.91 9.82 14.16
N ALA A 114 2.80 9.96 13.41
CA ALA A 114 2.27 8.89 12.57
C ALA A 114 3.27 8.42 11.49
N ASP A 115 4.13 9.31 10.99
CA ASP A 115 5.18 8.95 10.04
C ASP A 115 6.21 8.00 10.64
N LEU A 116 6.68 8.24 11.87
CA LEU A 116 7.59 7.32 12.55
C LEU A 116 6.92 5.97 12.85
N ALA A 117 5.63 5.99 13.21
CA ALA A 117 4.86 4.76 13.40
C ALA A 117 4.73 3.97 12.08
N SER A 118 4.52 4.64 10.95
CA SER A 118 4.46 4.02 9.63
C SER A 118 5.81 3.45 9.17
N MET A 119 6.91 4.15 9.49
CA MET A 119 8.28 3.67 9.25
C MET A 119 8.63 2.45 10.11
N LEU A 120 8.17 2.42 11.36
CA LEU A 120 8.29 1.23 12.19
C LEU A 120 7.50 0.07 11.59
N LEU A 121 6.25 0.31 11.19
CA LEU A 121 5.40 -0.73 10.59
C LEU A 121 6.01 -1.27 9.29
N SER A 122 6.62 -0.44 8.44
CA SER A 122 7.28 -0.89 7.21
C SER A 122 8.47 -1.81 7.48
N ASN A 123 9.25 -1.55 8.54
CA ASN A 123 10.33 -2.45 8.94
C ASN A 123 9.79 -3.79 9.45
N LEU A 124 8.73 -3.76 10.27
CA LEU A 124 8.12 -4.98 10.81
C LEU A 124 7.54 -5.86 9.71
N THR A 125 6.84 -5.28 8.73
CA THR A 125 6.26 -6.03 7.62
C THR A 125 7.29 -6.56 6.63
N ALA A 126 8.59 -6.31 6.79
CA ALA A 126 9.61 -7.09 6.08
C ALA A 126 9.56 -8.59 6.46
N SER A 127 8.93 -8.93 7.59
CA SER A 127 8.65 -10.31 8.00
C SER A 127 7.26 -10.80 7.57
N SER A 128 7.20 -12.01 7.02
CA SER A 128 5.94 -12.68 6.67
C SER A 128 4.98 -12.87 7.85
N ALA A 129 5.51 -13.05 9.06
CA ALA A 129 4.68 -13.19 10.27
C ALA A 129 3.93 -11.89 10.58
N ALA A 130 4.62 -10.76 10.54
CA ALA A 130 4.02 -9.45 10.73
C ALA A 130 3.01 -9.13 9.62
N CYS A 131 3.32 -9.48 8.36
CA CYS A 131 2.38 -9.35 7.24
C CYS A 131 1.07 -10.09 7.52
N GLY A 132 1.15 -11.35 7.97
CA GLY A 132 -0.03 -12.16 8.29
C GLY A 132 -0.88 -11.54 9.40
N THR A 133 -0.23 -11.00 10.44
CA THR A 133 -0.94 -10.29 11.52
C THR A 133 -1.62 -9.02 11.00
N VAL A 134 -0.93 -8.17 10.23
CA VAL A 134 -1.50 -6.93 9.69
C VAL A 134 -2.66 -7.20 8.72
N LEU A 135 -2.56 -8.23 7.87
CA LEU A 135 -3.62 -8.61 6.92
C LEU A 135 -4.93 -9.04 7.61
N SER A 136 -4.86 -9.55 8.83
CA SER A 136 -6.00 -10.03 9.60
C SER A 136 -6.34 -9.16 10.83
N LEU A 137 -5.60 -8.05 11.02
CA LEU A 137 -5.75 -7.20 12.19
C LEU A 137 -7.09 -6.45 12.13
N ASN A 138 -7.86 -6.58 13.21
CA ASN A 138 -9.00 -5.72 13.45
C ASN A 138 -8.67 -4.65 14.49
N VAL A 139 -9.28 -3.48 14.34
CA VAL A 139 -9.18 -2.34 15.26
C VAL A 139 -10.57 -1.85 15.62
N ASP A 140 -10.67 -1.16 16.75
CA ASP A 140 -11.93 -0.52 17.12
C ASP A 140 -11.99 0.86 16.48
N ILE A 141 -13.17 1.26 16.06
CA ILE A 141 -13.48 2.62 15.63
C ILE A 141 -14.79 3.08 16.25
N ILE A 142 -14.87 4.35 16.62
CA ILE A 142 -16.11 5.00 17.05
C ILE A 142 -16.47 6.01 15.97
N SER A 143 -17.66 5.91 15.40
CA SER A 143 -18.15 6.90 14.43
C SER A 143 -18.21 8.28 15.09
N GLU A 144 -17.56 9.26 14.48
CA GLU A 144 -17.50 10.64 14.96
C GLU A 144 -17.50 11.56 13.74
N PRO A 145 -18.68 12.04 13.30
CA PRO A 145 -18.82 12.83 12.07
C PRO A 145 -18.01 14.13 12.06
N THR A 146 -17.65 14.66 13.23
CA THR A 146 -16.85 15.88 13.35
C THR A 146 -15.35 15.64 13.32
N PHE A 147 -14.92 14.38 13.40
CA PHE A 147 -13.51 14.02 13.31
C PHE A 147 -13.05 13.98 11.84
N PRO A 148 -11.80 14.31 11.49
CA PRO A 148 -11.42 14.56 10.10
C PRO A 148 -11.66 13.40 9.11
N ASN A 149 -11.63 12.16 9.58
CA ASN A 149 -11.91 10.94 8.82
C ASN A 149 -13.24 10.28 9.23
N SER A 150 -14.13 11.01 9.90
CA SER A 150 -15.45 10.58 10.37
C SER A 150 -15.46 9.43 11.39
N PHE A 151 -14.30 9.02 11.90
CA PHE A 151 -14.19 8.02 12.97
C PHE A 151 -12.98 8.25 13.87
N TYR A 152 -13.13 7.98 15.15
CA TYR A 152 -12.06 8.00 16.14
C TYR A 152 -11.61 6.56 16.50
N PRO A 153 -10.32 6.21 16.36
CA PRO A 153 -9.80 4.91 16.77
C PRO A 153 -9.34 4.95 18.25
N PRO A 154 -10.11 4.42 19.22
CA PRO A 154 -9.84 4.60 20.65
C PRO A 154 -8.50 4.03 21.11
N GLN A 155 -7.98 2.97 20.47
CA GLN A 155 -6.68 2.41 20.84
C GLN A 155 -5.49 3.30 20.43
N SER A 156 -5.70 4.37 19.67
CA SER A 156 -4.67 5.38 19.36
C SER A 156 -4.38 6.35 20.51
N ARG A 157 -5.30 6.42 21.49
CA ARG A 157 -5.31 7.44 22.54
C ARG A 157 -3.98 7.51 23.29
N CYS A 158 -3.30 8.63 23.20
CA CYS A 158 -2.09 8.92 23.96
C CYS A 158 -1.79 10.42 23.98
N ALA A 159 -0.69 10.84 24.62
CA ALA A 159 -0.37 12.26 24.72
C ALA A 159 -0.05 12.93 23.37
N THR A 160 0.30 12.16 22.34
CA THR A 160 0.56 12.65 20.96
C THR A 160 -0.59 12.37 19.98
N ALA A 161 -1.68 11.79 20.45
CA ALA A 161 -2.94 11.56 19.73
C ALA A 161 -4.09 11.68 20.73
N VAL A 162 -4.41 12.93 21.08
CA VAL A 162 -5.39 13.25 22.12
C VAL A 162 -6.79 12.89 21.62
N ALA A 163 -7.61 12.35 22.52
CA ALA A 163 -8.99 12.03 22.21
C ALA A 163 -9.81 13.31 21.91
N PRO A 164 -10.83 13.24 21.06
CA PRO A 164 -11.78 14.34 20.87
C PRO A 164 -12.38 14.80 22.20
N THR A 165 -12.75 16.08 22.28
CA THR A 165 -13.46 16.67 23.42
C THR A 165 -14.73 17.36 22.90
N PRO A 166 -15.94 16.90 23.28
CA PRO A 166 -16.23 15.76 24.17
C PRO A 166 -15.73 14.43 23.58
N TYR A 167 -15.56 13.42 24.46
CA TYR A 167 -15.22 12.07 24.00
C TYR A 167 -16.41 11.51 23.20
N PRO A 168 -16.19 10.78 22.09
CA PRO A 168 -17.29 10.26 21.28
C PRO A 168 -18.20 9.32 22.07
N ASP A 169 -19.51 9.59 22.05
CA ASP A 169 -20.52 8.83 22.81
C ASP A 169 -20.97 7.52 22.11
N GLY A 170 -20.50 7.27 20.88
CA GLY A 170 -20.86 6.10 20.08
C GLY A 170 -20.21 4.80 20.55
N GLU A 171 -20.82 3.67 20.19
CA GLU A 171 -20.24 2.34 20.45
C GLU A 171 -19.06 2.04 19.53
N ALA A 172 -18.05 1.38 20.09
CA ALA A 172 -16.89 0.90 19.36
C ALA A 172 -17.29 -0.25 18.43
N ARG A 173 -16.94 -0.13 17.15
CA ARG A 173 -17.11 -1.16 16.12
C ARG A 173 -15.77 -1.75 15.74
N VAL A 174 -15.70 -3.08 15.71
CA VAL A 174 -14.51 -3.82 15.28
C VAL A 174 -14.50 -3.90 13.76
N VAL A 175 -13.43 -3.42 13.12
CA VAL A 175 -13.30 -3.39 11.66
C VAL A 175 -11.92 -3.84 11.21
N LEU A 176 -11.82 -4.33 9.97
CA LEU A 176 -10.54 -4.68 9.36
C LEU A 176 -9.67 -3.43 9.21
N ALA A 177 -8.42 -3.50 9.65
CA ALA A 177 -7.57 -2.33 9.72
C ALA A 177 -6.94 -1.94 8.38
N LEU A 178 -6.70 -2.91 7.48
CA LEU A 178 -5.98 -2.66 6.23
C LEU A 178 -6.69 -1.69 5.27
N PRO A 179 -8.02 -1.73 5.07
CA PRO A 179 -8.72 -0.69 4.30
C PRO A 179 -8.50 0.72 4.88
N LEU A 180 -8.53 0.86 6.21
CA LEU A 180 -8.29 2.15 6.87
C LEU A 180 -6.85 2.65 6.68
N LEU A 181 -5.87 1.74 6.57
CA LEU A 181 -4.50 2.10 6.22
C LEU A 181 -4.37 2.58 4.77
N VAL A 182 -5.12 2.00 3.83
CA VAL A 182 -5.17 2.47 2.44
C VAL A 182 -5.76 3.87 2.38
N ASP A 183 -6.89 4.12 3.05
CA ASP A 183 -7.50 5.46 3.10
C ASP A 183 -6.56 6.47 3.76
N ALA A 184 -5.87 6.06 4.82
CA ALA A 184 -4.86 6.87 5.49
C ALA A 184 -3.69 7.24 4.57
N PHE A 185 -3.25 6.31 3.74
CA PHE A 185 -2.21 6.54 2.75
C PHE A 185 -2.65 7.52 1.67
N VAL A 186 -3.88 7.40 1.15
CA VAL A 186 -4.44 8.33 0.14
C VAL A 186 -4.50 9.74 0.70
N GLN A 187 -5.14 9.92 1.87
CA GLN A 187 -5.22 11.21 2.56
C GLN A 187 -3.84 11.79 2.90
N GLY A 188 -2.83 10.93 3.11
CA GLY A 188 -1.47 11.35 3.44
C GLY A 188 -0.78 12.07 2.29
N ALA A 189 -1.14 11.79 1.05
CA ALA A 189 -0.53 12.45 -0.11
C ALA A 189 -0.88 13.94 -0.23
N GLU A 190 -2.04 14.37 0.28
CA GLU A 190 -2.49 15.76 0.18
C GLU A 190 -1.69 16.71 1.09
N THR A 191 -1.07 16.17 2.14
CA THR A 191 -0.26 16.94 3.11
C THR A 191 0.95 17.63 2.47
N ASP A 192 1.35 17.12 1.31
CA ASP A 192 2.55 17.48 0.59
C ASP A 192 2.37 18.66 -0.37
N GLY A 193 1.12 19.04 -0.66
CA GLY A 193 0.76 20.02 -1.70
C GLY A 193 1.00 21.49 -1.35
N GLY A 194 1.69 21.81 -0.25
CA GLY A 194 1.96 23.20 0.16
C GLY A 194 0.72 24.03 0.52
N GLY A 195 -0.47 23.42 0.50
CA GLY A 195 -1.73 24.03 0.91
C GLY A 195 -1.79 24.33 2.41
N ASP A 196 -2.81 25.11 2.79
CA ASP A 196 -3.06 25.53 4.17
C ASP A 196 -3.05 24.31 5.11
N ALA A 197 -2.22 24.37 6.15
CA ALA A 197 -2.11 23.30 7.14
C ALA A 197 -3.43 23.04 7.88
N SER A 198 -4.33 24.03 7.95
CA SER A 198 -5.63 23.89 8.60
C SER A 198 -6.67 23.14 7.76
N THR A 199 -6.46 22.99 6.44
CA THR A 199 -7.38 22.25 5.56
C THR A 199 -6.99 20.78 5.41
N ARG A 200 -5.87 20.35 6.00
CA ARG A 200 -5.38 18.97 5.89
C ARG A 200 -6.21 18.04 6.77
N ILE A 201 -6.64 16.92 6.20
CA ILE A 201 -7.34 15.87 6.94
C ILE A 201 -6.43 15.29 8.04
N ARG A 202 -5.12 15.16 7.78
CA ARG A 202 -4.16 14.51 8.68
C ARG A 202 -2.83 15.25 8.80
N LYS A 203 -2.10 14.96 9.89
CA LYS A 203 -0.79 15.56 10.20
C LYS A 203 0.41 14.89 9.55
N GLY A 204 0.35 13.57 9.32
CA GLY A 204 1.45 12.79 8.75
C GLY A 204 1.23 12.47 7.27
N ASN A 205 2.33 12.40 6.52
CA ASN A 205 2.31 12.17 5.06
C ASN A 205 2.21 10.68 4.70
N LEU A 206 2.64 9.81 5.62
CA LEU A 206 2.55 8.35 5.57
C LEU A 206 3.16 7.67 4.34
N HIS A 207 4.27 8.21 3.81
CA HIS A 207 4.97 7.64 2.65
C HIS A 207 5.35 6.16 2.86
N PHE A 208 5.77 5.79 4.08
CA PHE A 208 6.19 4.43 4.40
C PHE A 208 5.07 3.38 4.37
N LEU A 209 3.79 3.78 4.33
CA LEU A 209 2.72 2.82 4.05
C LEU A 209 2.83 2.22 2.65
N ALA A 210 3.45 2.90 1.68
CA ALA A 210 3.73 2.31 0.37
C ALA A 210 4.64 1.07 0.51
N SER A 211 5.68 1.14 1.35
CA SER A 211 6.54 -0.01 1.65
C SER A 211 5.80 -1.11 2.41
N VAL A 212 4.87 -0.74 3.30
CA VAL A 212 3.99 -1.72 3.97
C VAL A 212 3.19 -2.50 2.92
N PHE A 213 2.52 -1.83 1.99
CA PHE A 213 1.71 -2.49 0.95
C PHE A 213 2.54 -3.35 0.01
N ALA A 214 3.74 -2.87 -0.38
CA ALA A 214 4.70 -3.66 -1.14
C ALA A 214 5.07 -4.95 -0.40
N ASN A 215 5.37 -4.88 0.90
CA ASN A 215 5.68 -6.05 1.70
C ASN A 215 4.51 -7.03 1.82
N LEU A 216 3.29 -6.53 2.08
CA LEU A 216 2.09 -7.38 2.22
C LEU A 216 1.79 -8.16 0.93
N THR A 217 1.94 -7.51 -0.23
CA THR A 217 1.64 -8.08 -1.56
C THR A 217 2.65 -9.10 -2.07
N THR A 218 3.78 -9.29 -1.38
CA THR A 218 4.67 -10.43 -1.66
C THR A 218 3.96 -11.78 -1.45
N SER A 219 2.96 -11.82 -0.55
CA SER A 219 2.16 -13.00 -0.27
C SER A 219 0.88 -13.08 -1.12
N PRO A 220 0.37 -14.29 -1.45
CA PRO A 220 -0.93 -14.44 -2.11
C PRO A 220 -2.09 -13.78 -1.35
N ALA A 221 -2.10 -13.86 -0.02
CA ALA A 221 -3.14 -13.24 0.81
C ALA A 221 -3.16 -11.71 0.67
N GLY A 222 -1.98 -11.08 0.59
CA GLY A 222 -1.87 -9.65 0.30
C GLY A 222 -2.34 -9.29 -1.10
N ARG A 223 -1.95 -10.05 -2.13
CA ARG A 223 -2.43 -9.83 -3.51
C ARG A 223 -3.95 -9.94 -3.59
N ASN A 224 -4.53 -10.97 -2.97
CA ASN A 224 -5.98 -11.17 -2.92
C ASN A 224 -6.70 -10.03 -2.18
N PHE A 225 -6.06 -9.36 -1.23
CA PHE A 225 -6.64 -8.17 -0.61
C PHE A 225 -6.76 -7.02 -1.61
N PHE A 226 -5.69 -6.73 -2.35
CA PHE A 226 -5.64 -5.60 -3.30
C PHE A 226 -6.38 -5.86 -4.61
N LEU A 227 -6.54 -7.13 -4.99
CA LEU A 227 -7.28 -7.60 -6.16
C LEU A 227 -8.66 -8.18 -5.81
N GLY A 228 -9.13 -7.99 -4.57
CA GLY A 228 -10.46 -8.39 -4.14
C GLY A 228 -11.36 -7.16 -4.00
N PRO A 229 -12.54 -7.11 -4.65
CA PRO A 229 -13.46 -6.00 -4.49
C PRO A 229 -13.88 -5.79 -3.03
N ARG A 230 -13.91 -4.54 -2.59
CA ARG A 230 -14.31 -4.14 -1.24
C ARG A 230 -15.18 -2.90 -1.26
N ALA A 231 -15.96 -2.72 -0.20
CA ALA A 231 -16.65 -1.46 0.02
C ALA A 231 -15.63 -0.29 0.01
N PRO A 232 -15.94 0.83 -0.63
CA PRO A 232 -15.01 1.94 -0.81
C PRO A 232 -14.71 2.64 0.50
N ASN A 233 -15.65 2.59 1.46
CA ASN A 233 -15.52 3.15 2.79
C ASN A 233 -15.99 2.13 3.84
N VAL A 234 -15.19 1.93 4.88
CA VAL A 234 -15.53 1.03 6.01
C VAL A 234 -16.75 1.51 6.80
N LEU A 235 -17.04 2.83 6.78
CA LEU A 235 -18.19 3.43 7.43
C LEU A 235 -19.47 3.38 6.58
N ASP A 236 -19.34 3.28 5.27
CA ASP A 236 -20.46 3.28 4.32
C ASP A 236 -20.35 2.11 3.34
N SER A 237 -20.98 1.01 3.71
CA SER A 237 -21.02 -0.21 2.90
C SER A 237 -21.94 -0.12 1.68
N ASN A 238 -22.63 1.00 1.45
CA ASN A 238 -23.57 1.15 0.33
C ASN A 238 -22.88 1.60 -0.97
N GLY A 239 -21.60 1.99 -0.91
CA GLY A 239 -20.86 2.40 -2.09
C GLY A 239 -20.55 1.23 -3.03
N SER A 240 -20.41 1.54 -4.32
CA SER A 240 -19.98 0.56 -5.33
C SER A 240 -18.64 -0.05 -4.93
N PRO A 241 -18.50 -1.39 -4.95
CA PRO A 241 -17.26 -2.03 -4.57
C PRO A 241 -16.15 -1.67 -5.56
N GLU A 242 -14.94 -1.52 -5.05
CA GLU A 242 -13.75 -1.19 -5.83
C GLU A 242 -12.56 -2.05 -5.40
N TYR A 243 -11.55 -2.15 -6.26
CA TYR A 243 -10.28 -2.78 -5.91
C TYR A 243 -9.43 -1.81 -5.08
N PRO A 244 -8.91 -2.22 -3.91
CA PRO A 244 -8.00 -1.36 -3.14
C PRO A 244 -6.75 -0.93 -3.92
N LEU A 245 -6.34 -1.70 -4.95
CA LEU A 245 -5.23 -1.32 -5.83
C LEU A 245 -5.53 -0.05 -6.65
N ALA A 246 -6.78 0.20 -7.03
CA ALA A 246 -7.19 1.40 -7.78
C ALA A 246 -6.90 2.71 -7.02
N LYS A 247 -6.95 2.66 -5.68
CA LYS A 247 -6.56 3.80 -4.82
C LYS A 247 -5.05 4.06 -4.82
N LEU A 248 -4.22 3.11 -5.23
CA LEU A 248 -2.75 3.22 -5.18
C LEU A 248 -2.15 3.68 -6.50
N VAL A 249 -2.67 3.21 -7.64
CA VAL A 249 -2.08 3.48 -8.96
C VAL A 249 -1.82 4.95 -9.28
N PRO A 250 -2.62 5.94 -8.80
CA PRO A 250 -2.34 7.35 -9.09
C PRO A 250 -1.03 7.90 -8.49
N PHE A 251 -0.43 7.18 -7.55
CA PHE A 251 0.76 7.63 -6.84
C PHE A 251 2.10 7.22 -7.49
N THR A 252 2.08 6.65 -8.71
CA THR A 252 3.30 6.31 -9.46
C THR A 252 4.09 7.54 -9.92
N GLU A 253 3.47 8.73 -9.97
CA GLU A 253 4.12 10.01 -10.32
C GLU A 253 4.27 10.95 -9.11
N HIS A 254 4.06 10.46 -7.89
CA HIS A 254 4.13 11.29 -6.68
C HIS A 254 5.54 11.86 -6.44
N LYS A 255 5.69 13.09 -5.92
CA LYS A 255 7.03 13.71 -5.73
C LYS A 255 7.99 12.91 -4.82
N ASP A 256 7.44 12.21 -3.82
CA ASP A 256 8.20 11.38 -2.87
C ASP A 256 8.55 9.99 -3.44
N THR A 257 9.84 9.66 -3.42
CA THR A 257 10.39 8.42 -4.01
C THR A 257 9.95 7.16 -3.27
N ILE A 258 9.78 7.20 -1.93
CA ILE A 258 9.33 6.04 -1.14
C ILE A 258 7.91 5.68 -1.56
N ARG A 259 7.04 6.68 -1.73
CA ARG A 259 5.67 6.51 -2.17
C ARG A 259 5.60 5.90 -3.57
N ARG A 260 6.31 6.46 -4.56
CA ARG A 260 6.36 5.91 -5.93
C ARG A 260 6.88 4.48 -5.96
N GLY A 261 8.04 4.23 -5.32
CA GLY A 261 8.68 2.92 -5.36
C GLY A 261 7.87 1.82 -4.65
N GLY A 262 7.24 2.14 -3.52
CA GLY A 262 6.35 1.19 -2.84
C GLY A 262 5.10 0.88 -3.65
N VAL A 263 4.46 1.89 -4.25
CA VAL A 263 3.28 1.71 -5.12
C VAL A 263 3.62 0.89 -6.36
N ALA A 264 4.70 1.24 -7.07
CA ALA A 264 5.17 0.49 -8.22
C ALA A 264 5.43 -0.99 -7.85
N SER A 265 6.06 -1.23 -6.70
CA SER A 265 6.29 -2.59 -6.18
C SER A 265 4.99 -3.32 -5.84
N THR A 266 3.99 -2.63 -5.26
CA THR A 266 2.67 -3.19 -5.00
C THR A 266 1.97 -3.63 -6.29
N ILE A 267 1.98 -2.79 -7.33
CA ILE A 267 1.38 -3.12 -8.63
C ILE A 267 2.09 -4.32 -9.26
N LYS A 268 3.43 -4.31 -9.30
CA LYS A 268 4.24 -5.44 -9.78
C LYS A 268 3.91 -6.73 -9.04
N ASN A 269 3.84 -6.66 -7.71
CA ASN A 269 3.51 -7.82 -6.89
C ASN A 269 2.13 -8.38 -7.24
N CYS A 270 1.11 -7.52 -7.36
CA CYS A 270 -0.21 -7.92 -7.82
C CYS A 270 -0.20 -8.53 -9.24
N ALA A 271 0.64 -8.04 -10.15
CA ALA A 271 0.78 -8.57 -11.51
C ALA A 271 1.36 -10.00 -11.58
N PHE A 272 1.92 -10.57 -10.50
CA PHE A 272 2.22 -12.01 -10.46
C PHE A 272 0.96 -12.89 -10.43
N HIS A 273 -0.21 -12.33 -10.09
CA HIS A 273 -1.47 -13.05 -10.10
C HIS A 273 -2.14 -12.91 -11.47
N ALA A 274 -1.86 -13.84 -12.39
CA ALA A 274 -2.37 -13.81 -13.77
C ALA A 274 -3.90 -13.60 -13.89
N PRO A 275 -4.76 -14.20 -13.05
CA PRO A 275 -6.21 -13.92 -13.07
C PRO A 275 -6.57 -12.46 -12.81
N GLY A 276 -5.67 -11.68 -12.19
CA GLY A 276 -5.85 -10.26 -11.93
C GLY A 276 -5.49 -9.34 -13.11
N HIS A 277 -4.87 -9.84 -14.18
CA HIS A 277 -4.37 -8.99 -15.29
C HIS A 277 -5.49 -8.20 -15.95
N ARG A 278 -6.64 -8.84 -16.19
CA ARG A 278 -7.81 -8.17 -16.77
C ARG A 278 -8.30 -7.03 -15.88
N ALA A 279 -8.42 -7.26 -14.58
CA ALA A 279 -8.83 -6.21 -13.65
C ALA A 279 -7.79 -5.08 -13.54
N ILE A 280 -6.48 -5.40 -13.57
CA ILE A 280 -5.40 -4.40 -13.52
C ILE A 280 -5.45 -3.46 -14.73
N LEU A 281 -5.70 -4.01 -15.91
CA LEU A 281 -5.61 -3.29 -17.17
C LEU A 281 -6.92 -2.65 -17.63
N SER A 282 -8.07 -3.28 -17.37
CA SER A 282 -9.36 -2.74 -17.83
C SER A 282 -9.65 -1.37 -17.22
N PRO A 283 -10.32 -0.48 -17.99
CA PRO A 283 -10.79 0.81 -17.49
C PRO A 283 -11.86 0.63 -16.41
N ASP A 284 -12.08 1.68 -15.63
CA ASP A 284 -13.10 1.72 -14.56
C ASP A 284 -14.55 1.58 -15.09
N SER A 285 -14.77 1.81 -16.38
CA SER A 285 -16.06 1.59 -17.05
C SER A 285 -16.44 0.12 -17.22
N ILE A 286 -15.50 -0.82 -17.02
CA ILE A 286 -15.72 -2.25 -17.21
C ILE A 286 -15.62 -2.96 -15.86
N ASN A 287 -16.67 -3.69 -15.49
CA ASN A 287 -16.64 -4.55 -14.32
C ASN A 287 -15.92 -5.87 -14.62
N VAL A 288 -14.93 -6.21 -13.80
CA VAL A 288 -14.16 -7.45 -13.88
C VAL A 288 -14.24 -8.17 -12.53
N SER A 289 -14.16 -9.49 -12.53
CA SER A 289 -13.99 -10.29 -11.30
C SER A 289 -12.61 -10.94 -11.30
N VAL A 290 -12.06 -11.19 -10.11
CA VAL A 290 -10.72 -11.79 -9.97
C VAL A 290 -10.79 -12.95 -8.99
N SER A 291 -10.46 -14.14 -9.48
CA SER A 291 -10.33 -15.34 -8.66
C SER A 291 -9.35 -15.12 -7.50
N PRO A 292 -9.67 -15.54 -6.26
CA PRO A 292 -10.76 -16.44 -5.89
C PRO A 292 -12.13 -15.78 -5.66
N SER A 293 -12.23 -14.45 -5.77
CA SER A 293 -13.52 -13.77 -5.62
C SER A 293 -14.36 -13.91 -6.89
N THR A 294 -15.67 -14.07 -6.71
CA THR A 294 -16.65 -14.00 -7.81
C THR A 294 -17.31 -12.63 -7.93
N SER A 295 -17.11 -11.75 -6.94
CA SER A 295 -17.60 -10.37 -7.03
C SER A 295 -16.85 -9.61 -8.13
N ALA A 296 -17.61 -8.81 -8.88
CA ALA A 296 -17.07 -7.91 -9.88
C ALA A 296 -17.01 -6.47 -9.36
N ALA A 297 -16.04 -5.71 -9.83
CA ALA A 297 -15.89 -4.28 -9.59
C ALA A 297 -15.28 -3.60 -10.83
N PRO A 298 -15.39 -2.26 -10.94
CA PRO A 298 -14.69 -1.46 -11.95
C PRO A 298 -13.23 -1.86 -12.09
N GLY A 299 -12.73 -1.88 -13.32
CA GLY A 299 -11.31 -2.07 -13.60
C GLY A 299 -10.44 -1.04 -12.89
N ILE A 300 -9.17 -1.40 -12.66
CA ILE A 300 -8.21 -0.59 -11.90
C ILE A 300 -7.63 0.55 -12.75
N ASP A 301 -7.70 0.43 -14.08
CA ASP A 301 -7.11 1.39 -15.03
C ASP A 301 -5.64 1.71 -14.72
N ALA A 302 -4.82 0.67 -14.49
CA ALA A 302 -3.42 0.87 -14.08
C ALA A 302 -2.50 1.29 -15.23
N LEU A 303 -2.90 1.06 -16.49
CA LEU A 303 -2.01 1.19 -17.64
C LEU A 303 -1.45 2.62 -17.81
N PRO A 304 -2.26 3.69 -17.76
CA PRO A 304 -1.73 5.05 -17.85
C PRO A 304 -0.67 5.34 -16.78
N TYR A 305 -0.90 4.88 -15.55
CA TYR A 305 0.00 5.07 -14.42
C TYR A 305 1.28 4.23 -14.49
N LEU A 306 1.30 3.16 -15.28
CA LEU A 306 2.50 2.37 -15.56
C LEU A 306 3.36 2.97 -16.67
N LEU A 307 2.72 3.60 -17.66
CA LEU A 307 3.38 4.17 -18.83
C LEU A 307 3.86 5.60 -18.60
N LEU A 308 3.14 6.41 -17.82
CA LEU A 308 3.53 7.79 -17.53
C LEU A 308 4.95 7.91 -16.94
N PRO A 309 5.39 7.05 -16.00
CA PRO A 309 6.78 7.05 -15.51
C PRO A 309 7.82 6.69 -16.58
N LEU A 310 7.43 6.05 -17.68
CA LEU A 310 8.31 5.65 -18.79
C LEU A 310 8.25 6.64 -19.97
N ALA A 311 7.22 7.49 -20.02
CA ALA A 311 7.03 8.49 -21.06
C ALA A 311 7.93 9.73 -20.86
N GLY A 312 8.42 10.28 -21.96
CA GLY A 312 9.22 11.50 -21.99
C GLY A 312 8.52 12.62 -22.78
N PRO A 313 9.28 13.67 -23.16
CA PRO A 313 8.75 14.83 -23.89
C PRO A 313 8.68 14.61 -25.41
N GLU A 314 8.84 13.37 -25.89
CA GLU A 314 8.86 13.08 -27.32
C GLU A 314 7.48 13.33 -27.97
N GLU A 315 7.50 13.94 -29.16
CA GLU A 315 6.30 14.08 -29.99
C GLU A 315 6.08 12.79 -30.78
N LEU A 316 4.95 12.14 -30.55
CA LEU A 316 4.49 10.99 -31.32
C LEU A 316 3.56 11.44 -32.45
N ASP A 317 3.56 10.70 -33.57
CA ASP A 317 2.68 10.99 -34.70
C ASP A 317 1.20 10.72 -34.37
N LEU A 318 0.30 11.21 -35.21
CA LEU A 318 -1.14 11.12 -34.93
C LEU A 318 -1.66 9.68 -34.84
N GLU A 319 -1.09 8.75 -35.60
CA GLU A 319 -1.50 7.35 -35.57
C GLU A 319 -1.11 6.68 -34.25
N ASP A 320 0.09 6.96 -33.75
CA ASP A 320 0.56 6.49 -32.45
C ASP A 320 -0.22 7.17 -31.31
N GLN A 321 -0.57 8.47 -31.43
CA GLN A 321 -1.38 9.20 -30.43
C GLN A 321 -2.79 8.61 -30.27
N GLU A 322 -3.45 8.24 -31.37
CA GLU A 322 -4.81 7.65 -31.34
C GLU A 322 -4.88 6.32 -30.58
N LYS A 323 -3.76 5.60 -30.47
CA LYS A 323 -3.67 4.33 -29.70
C LYS A 323 -3.46 4.56 -28.21
N LEU A 324 -2.94 5.71 -27.81
CA LEU A 324 -2.54 5.96 -26.43
C LEU A 324 -3.75 6.27 -25.55
N PRO A 325 -3.74 5.85 -24.27
CA PRO A 325 -4.65 6.38 -23.27
C PRO A 325 -4.58 7.91 -23.19
N ASP A 326 -5.71 8.58 -22.97
CA ASP A 326 -5.82 10.04 -22.98
C ASP A 326 -4.76 10.77 -22.14
N ALA A 327 -4.40 10.21 -20.97
CA ALA A 327 -3.41 10.81 -20.08
C ALA A 327 -1.97 10.82 -20.65
N LEU A 328 -1.68 10.03 -21.68
CA LEU A 328 -0.39 9.93 -22.35
C LEU A 328 -0.35 10.71 -23.67
N GLN A 329 -1.50 11.22 -24.12
CA GLN A 329 -1.54 11.99 -25.35
C GLN A 329 -0.99 13.39 -25.15
N PHE A 330 -0.28 13.91 -26.16
CA PHE A 330 0.21 15.29 -26.22
C PHE A 330 0.91 15.78 -24.93
N LEU A 331 1.81 14.96 -24.37
CA LEU A 331 2.54 15.30 -23.15
C LEU A 331 3.33 16.61 -23.31
N PRO A 332 3.44 17.42 -22.25
CA PRO A 332 4.15 18.69 -22.32
C PRO A 332 5.67 18.46 -22.47
N PRO A 333 6.42 19.43 -23.02
CA PRO A 333 7.88 19.34 -23.14
C PRO A 333 8.60 19.30 -21.78
N THR A 334 7.90 19.60 -20.69
CA THR A 334 8.39 19.48 -19.31
C THR A 334 8.24 18.08 -18.74
N LYS A 335 7.61 17.14 -19.46
CA LYS A 335 7.45 15.76 -19.02
C LYS A 335 8.82 15.10 -18.91
N VAL A 336 9.09 14.50 -17.76
CA VAL A 336 10.32 13.76 -17.48
C VAL A 336 9.93 12.34 -17.08
N ARG A 337 10.73 11.37 -17.54
CA ARG A 337 10.67 9.98 -17.09
C ARG A 337 11.00 9.88 -15.60
N GLU A 338 10.62 8.78 -14.98
CA GLU A 338 11.01 8.48 -13.60
C GLU A 338 12.55 8.53 -13.47
N PRO A 339 13.10 9.39 -12.59
CA PRO A 339 14.55 9.53 -12.45
C PRO A 339 15.22 8.31 -11.81
N ASP A 340 14.53 7.61 -10.90
CA ASP A 340 15.07 6.43 -10.22
C ASP A 340 15.04 5.19 -11.14
N ALA A 341 16.22 4.70 -11.51
CA ALA A 341 16.38 3.54 -12.39
C ALA A 341 15.75 2.25 -11.82
N ALA A 342 15.73 2.07 -10.50
CA ALA A 342 15.10 0.90 -9.90
C ALA A 342 13.58 0.95 -10.03
N ILE A 343 12.98 2.15 -9.88
CA ILE A 343 11.53 2.34 -10.08
C ILE A 343 11.17 2.20 -11.56
N ARG A 344 11.96 2.77 -12.49
CA ARG A 344 11.76 2.54 -13.94
C ARG A 344 11.75 1.05 -14.29
N LEU A 345 12.73 0.30 -13.77
CA LEU A 345 12.81 -1.14 -14.00
C LEU A 345 11.55 -1.87 -13.50
N ILE A 346 11.00 -1.50 -12.34
CA ILE A 346 9.78 -2.10 -11.78
C ILE A 346 8.59 -1.92 -12.73
N HIS A 347 8.44 -0.74 -13.36
CA HIS A 347 7.38 -0.51 -14.34
C HIS A 347 7.52 -1.41 -15.57
N VAL A 348 8.73 -1.54 -16.13
CA VAL A 348 8.99 -2.44 -17.28
C VAL A 348 8.75 -3.91 -16.90
N GLU A 349 9.22 -4.34 -15.73
CA GLU A 349 8.97 -5.70 -15.22
C GLU A 349 7.47 -5.96 -14.98
N THR A 350 6.70 -4.94 -14.60
CA THR A 350 5.24 -5.06 -14.45
C THR A 350 4.56 -5.28 -15.80
N LEU A 351 4.95 -4.52 -16.83
CA LEU A 351 4.43 -4.73 -18.20
C LEU A 351 4.78 -6.13 -18.73
N LEU A 352 5.99 -6.61 -18.48
CA LEU A 352 6.39 -7.99 -18.79
C LEU A 352 5.51 -9.05 -18.11
N LEU A 353 5.18 -8.85 -16.84
CA LEU A 353 4.27 -9.75 -16.12
C LEU A 353 2.88 -9.74 -16.75
N LEU A 354 2.37 -8.56 -17.12
CA LEU A 354 1.07 -8.41 -17.77
C LEU A 354 1.02 -9.05 -19.18
N CYS A 355 2.15 -9.23 -19.84
CA CYS A 355 2.26 -10.01 -21.08
C CYS A 355 2.15 -11.54 -20.88
N HIS A 356 2.02 -12.06 -19.66
CA HIS A 356 1.89 -13.50 -19.42
C HIS A 356 0.60 -14.07 -20.03
N THR A 357 -0.50 -13.33 -19.93
CA THR A 357 -1.78 -13.73 -20.53
C THR A 357 -1.88 -13.25 -21.97
N ARG A 358 -2.61 -14.01 -22.81
CA ARG A 358 -2.87 -13.60 -24.20
C ARG A 358 -3.61 -12.27 -24.24
N TRP A 359 -4.71 -12.19 -23.48
CA TRP A 359 -5.51 -10.97 -23.35
C TRP A 359 -4.66 -9.77 -22.92
N GLY A 360 -3.75 -9.93 -21.96
CA GLY A 360 -2.85 -8.87 -21.54
C GLY A 360 -1.92 -8.39 -22.66
N ARG A 361 -1.35 -9.29 -23.47
CA ARG A 361 -0.53 -8.89 -24.63
C ARG A 361 -1.34 -8.10 -25.66
N ASP A 362 -2.52 -8.59 -26.03
CA ASP A 362 -3.39 -7.90 -26.99
C ASP A 362 -3.78 -6.52 -26.48
N TYR A 363 -4.20 -6.42 -25.21
CA TYR A 363 -4.54 -5.14 -24.59
C TYR A 363 -3.37 -4.16 -24.64
N LEU A 364 -2.16 -4.59 -24.27
CA LEU A 364 -0.97 -3.73 -24.31
C LEU A 364 -0.60 -3.30 -25.74
N ARG A 365 -0.80 -4.16 -26.75
CA ARG A 365 -0.58 -3.80 -28.17
C ARG A 365 -1.58 -2.76 -28.66
N GLU A 366 -2.84 -2.90 -28.27
CA GLU A 366 -3.93 -2.01 -28.69
C GLU A 366 -3.85 -0.63 -28.03
N HIS A 367 -3.18 -0.50 -26.88
CA HIS A 367 -3.13 0.73 -26.08
C HIS A 367 -1.75 1.42 -26.10
N GLY A 368 -1.03 1.34 -27.22
CA GLY A 368 0.14 2.17 -27.49
C GLY A 368 1.38 1.90 -26.62
N VAL A 369 1.50 0.72 -26.00
CA VAL A 369 2.60 0.42 -25.06
C VAL A 369 3.94 0.35 -25.78
N TYR A 370 3.97 -0.22 -26.99
CA TYR A 370 5.20 -0.34 -27.78
C TYR A 370 5.81 1.02 -28.08
N GLU A 371 4.96 1.99 -28.41
CA GLU A 371 5.30 3.34 -28.83
C GLU A 371 6.01 4.08 -27.68
N ILE A 372 5.46 3.97 -26.45
CA ILE A 372 6.08 4.52 -25.24
C ILE A 372 7.41 3.83 -24.91
N VAL A 373 7.47 2.50 -24.92
CA VAL A 373 8.69 1.78 -24.51
C VAL A 373 9.80 1.87 -25.56
N ARG A 374 9.47 2.02 -26.85
CA ARG A 374 10.44 2.33 -27.91
C ARG A 374 11.15 3.65 -27.64
N ALA A 375 10.38 4.72 -27.41
CA ALA A 375 10.95 6.03 -27.07
C ALA A 375 11.74 5.98 -25.75
N ALA A 376 11.27 5.21 -24.77
CA ALA A 376 12.01 4.98 -23.53
C ALA A 376 13.35 4.27 -23.75
N HIS A 377 13.41 3.23 -24.59
CA HIS A 377 14.63 2.49 -24.91
C HIS A 377 15.69 3.35 -25.59
N GLU A 378 15.28 4.20 -26.54
CA GLU A 378 16.19 5.12 -27.24
C GLU A 378 16.91 6.12 -26.30
N ASN A 379 16.30 6.40 -25.14
CA ASN A 379 16.81 7.33 -24.15
C ASN A 379 17.34 6.64 -22.87
N GLU A 380 17.24 5.31 -22.78
CA GLU A 380 17.64 4.57 -21.58
C GLU A 380 19.16 4.34 -21.59
N THR A 381 19.77 4.56 -20.43
CA THR A 381 21.23 4.48 -20.23
C THR A 381 21.65 3.31 -19.35
N VAL A 382 20.68 2.63 -18.73
CA VAL A 382 20.91 1.49 -17.85
C VAL A 382 20.66 0.20 -18.61
N ASP A 383 21.74 -0.52 -18.96
CA ASP A 383 21.71 -1.77 -19.75
C ASP A 383 20.64 -2.78 -19.29
N LYS A 384 20.51 -2.96 -17.97
CA LYS A 384 19.52 -3.89 -17.40
C LYS A 384 18.09 -3.50 -17.80
N ILE A 385 17.77 -2.21 -17.81
CA ILE A 385 16.42 -1.74 -18.19
C ILE A 385 16.23 -1.94 -19.70
N SER A 386 17.22 -1.60 -20.51
CA SER A 386 17.18 -1.80 -21.96
C SER A 386 16.93 -3.27 -22.33
N GLU A 387 17.60 -4.22 -21.67
CA GLU A 387 17.35 -5.66 -21.84
C GLU A 387 15.90 -6.04 -21.53
N HIS A 388 15.31 -5.48 -20.47
CA HIS A 388 13.92 -5.78 -20.11
C HIS A 388 12.93 -5.15 -21.11
N ILE A 389 13.24 -3.97 -21.64
CA ILE A 389 12.44 -3.36 -22.70
C ILE A 389 12.50 -4.20 -23.98
N GLU A 390 13.69 -4.68 -24.37
CA GLU A 390 13.85 -5.55 -25.56
C GLU A 390 13.04 -6.85 -25.43
N ARG A 391 13.02 -7.45 -24.23
CA ARG A 391 12.19 -8.62 -23.93
C ARG A 391 10.70 -8.30 -24.02
N LEU A 392 10.29 -7.13 -23.53
CA LEU A 392 8.89 -6.68 -23.61
C LEU A 392 8.48 -6.47 -25.06
N VAL A 393 9.30 -5.77 -25.85
CA VAL A 393 9.08 -5.57 -27.28
C VAL A 393 8.98 -6.91 -28.02
N SER A 394 9.82 -7.88 -27.69
CA SER A 394 9.76 -9.22 -28.29
C SER A 394 8.41 -9.91 -28.03
N LEU A 395 7.79 -9.71 -26.87
CA LEU A 395 6.46 -10.24 -26.58
C LEU A 395 5.34 -9.45 -27.28
N LEU A 396 5.50 -8.13 -27.43
CA LEU A 396 4.49 -7.26 -28.05
C LEU A 396 4.52 -7.32 -29.58
N LYS A 397 5.67 -7.54 -30.22
CA LYS A 397 5.80 -7.61 -31.68
C LYS A 397 6.02 -9.03 -32.20
N GLY A 398 6.31 -9.98 -31.32
CA GLY A 398 6.44 -11.39 -31.69
C GLY A 398 5.11 -12.03 -32.06
N ASP A 399 5.21 -13.08 -32.87
CA ASP A 399 4.06 -13.91 -33.20
C ASP A 399 3.54 -14.63 -31.97
N GLU A 400 2.25 -14.88 -32.00
CA GLU A 400 1.57 -15.56 -30.92
C GLU A 400 1.77 -17.07 -31.05
N PRO A 401 2.16 -17.75 -29.96
CA PRO A 401 2.36 -19.19 -30.03
C PRO A 401 1.04 -19.86 -30.43
N GLU A 402 1.10 -20.84 -31.33
CA GLU A 402 -0.02 -21.73 -31.58
C GLU A 402 -0.28 -22.53 -30.29
N VAL A 403 -1.29 -22.14 -29.53
CA VAL A 403 -1.71 -22.85 -28.32
C VAL A 403 -2.92 -23.69 -28.68
N GLU A 404 -2.83 -25.02 -28.52
CA GLU A 404 -4.05 -25.85 -28.49
C GLU A 404 -4.89 -25.44 -27.27
N PRO A 405 -6.21 -25.28 -27.42
CA PRO A 405 -7.05 -24.71 -26.37
C PRO A 405 -6.93 -25.54 -25.09
N SER A 406 -6.36 -24.94 -24.04
CA SER A 406 -6.40 -25.49 -22.69
C SER A 406 -7.60 -24.91 -21.95
N ASP A 407 -8.25 -25.71 -21.11
CA ASP A 407 -9.52 -25.46 -20.38
C ASP A 407 -9.54 -24.26 -19.40
N GLY A 408 -8.71 -23.24 -19.59
CA GLY A 408 -8.64 -22.03 -18.76
C GLY A 408 -9.11 -20.73 -19.43
N ASP A 409 -9.22 -20.69 -20.76
CA ASP A 409 -9.75 -19.53 -21.49
C ASP A 409 -11.25 -19.75 -21.76
N LEU A 410 -12.07 -19.57 -20.73
CA LEU A 410 -13.50 -19.35 -20.96
C LEU A 410 -13.71 -17.88 -21.29
N PRO A 411 -14.26 -17.53 -22.46
CA PRO A 411 -14.74 -16.18 -22.69
C PRO A 411 -15.89 -15.92 -21.71
N ALA A 412 -15.70 -14.98 -20.80
CA ALA A 412 -16.81 -14.45 -20.02
C ALA A 412 -17.79 -13.82 -21.02
N GLU A 413 -18.93 -14.46 -21.23
CA GLU A 413 -20.03 -13.94 -22.03
C GLU A 413 -20.39 -12.54 -21.53
N VAL A 414 -20.28 -11.56 -22.41
CA VAL A 414 -20.74 -10.20 -22.17
C VAL A 414 -22.26 -10.23 -22.35
N GLU A 415 -23.02 -10.36 -21.25
CA GLU A 415 -24.47 -10.13 -21.27
C GLU A 415 -24.72 -8.64 -21.49
N THR A 416 -24.84 -8.23 -22.75
CA THR A 416 -25.42 -6.94 -23.12
C THR A 416 -26.94 -7.06 -23.04
N HIS A 417 -27.54 -6.66 -21.93
CA HIS A 417 -28.98 -6.40 -21.86
C HIS A 417 -29.31 -5.09 -22.60
N ALA A 418 -29.56 -5.19 -23.91
CA ALA A 418 -30.34 -4.19 -24.64
C ALA A 418 -31.82 -4.61 -24.57
N ALA A 419 -32.59 -3.92 -23.73
CA ALA A 419 -34.03 -4.02 -23.73
C ALA A 419 -34.59 -3.14 -24.87
N ASP A 420 -34.84 -3.76 -26.03
CA ASP A 420 -35.71 -3.16 -27.03
C ASP A 420 -37.14 -3.65 -26.85
N VAL A 421 -37.98 -2.67 -26.56
CA VAL A 421 -39.43 -2.75 -26.50
C VAL A 421 -39.95 -2.97 -27.91
N VAL A 422 -40.59 -4.11 -28.17
CA VAL A 422 -41.56 -4.22 -29.25
C VAL A 422 -42.83 -4.81 -28.68
N SER A 423 -43.80 -3.92 -28.51
CA SER A 423 -45.22 -4.23 -28.39
C SER A 423 -45.70 -4.90 -29.67
N ASP A 424 -46.37 -6.04 -29.55
CA ASP A 424 -47.43 -6.41 -30.48
C ASP A 424 -48.56 -7.05 -29.67
N ASP A 425 -49.62 -6.27 -29.50
CA ASP A 425 -50.97 -6.76 -29.25
C ASP A 425 -51.40 -7.62 -30.45
N GLU A 426 -51.93 -8.81 -30.21
CA GLU A 426 -53.33 -9.15 -30.52
C GLU A 426 -53.57 -10.67 -30.42
N ASP A 427 -54.49 -11.01 -29.52
CA ASP A 427 -55.49 -12.08 -29.60
C ASP A 427 -55.23 -13.31 -30.49
N ASN A 428 -55.24 -14.50 -29.87
CA ASN A 428 -56.37 -15.44 -30.03
C ASN A 428 -56.25 -16.68 -29.10
N ARG A 429 -57.06 -16.61 -28.04
CA ARG A 429 -57.93 -17.67 -27.49
C ARG A 429 -57.82 -19.13 -27.99
N ILE A 430 -57.79 -20.01 -26.97
CA ILE A 430 -58.69 -21.17 -26.70
C ILE A 430 -58.17 -22.60 -27.00
N ASP A 431 -57.93 -23.25 -25.85
CA ASP A 431 -58.38 -24.55 -25.33
C ASP A 431 -57.91 -25.91 -25.89
N GLU A 432 -57.30 -26.64 -24.93
CA GLU A 432 -57.46 -28.06 -24.57
C GLU A 432 -57.34 -29.16 -25.65
N VAL A 433 -56.34 -30.03 -25.47
CA VAL A 433 -56.52 -31.41 -24.95
C VAL A 433 -55.34 -31.78 -24.06
#